data_AF-A0A410RRE0-F1
#
_entry.id   AF-A0A410RRE0-F1
#
_cell.length_a   1.000
_cell.length_b   1.000
_cell.length_c   1.000
_cell.angle_alpha   90.00
_cell.angle_beta   90.00
_cell.angle_gamma   90.00
#
_symmetry.space_group_name_H-M   'P 1'
#
loop_
_entity.id
_entity.type
_entity.pdbx_description
1 polymer ?
#
loop_
_entity_poly.entity_id
_entity_poly.type
_entity_poly.pdbx_seq_one_letter_code
_entity_poly.pdbx_strand_id
1 'polypeptide(L)'
;MDEASPSSDPRPAEAPAPLSPPHPVLAAALAFGLFVTVGAVTQLLNPAFGVWFTEVFLFLGLAWIMVRRSGYRPAAYVGLTPFLGAPTLFGFLLGVANFVAVVVPVQFLAQKVAPAWLREMFDASRLFEGQSPVELALLLGGVSVAAPLCEEVFFRGLFQRSLTPPAPASPWRALIISSVVFSAFHLDPVGFLARAELGLLFGWLFWRTGSLWPGIAAHAANNIVSSALFLIATHSGLAKEGATDDVTDWRAVLGLALVGWTALLGLRAASRHFPSVWGRGTPPGDEEVRATKPVPLFALQLLPWVTAATLSLVGLGLVDGRGVSLSVYDVQHPVDPLPKDADPALQAERKAMRQLREAVRKGEVPMEAYEEERLRQSEAYGPGKGKLKAKSKPEIRL
;
A
#
# COMPACT_ATOMS: atom_id res chain seq x y z
N MET A 1 70.65 -26.81 32.07
CA MET A 1 70.25 -25.43 31.73
C MET A 1 69.35 -25.58 30.52
N ASP A 2 68.05 -25.70 30.77
CA ASP A 2 67.05 -25.92 29.71
C ASP A 2 66.59 -24.58 29.15
N GLU A 3 66.64 -24.46 27.82
CA GLU A 3 66.14 -23.32 27.06
C GLU A 3 64.61 -23.28 27.08
N ALA A 4 64.05 -22.17 27.55
CA ALA A 4 62.62 -21.89 27.47
C ALA A 4 62.29 -21.27 26.10
N SER A 5 61.51 -21.99 25.30
CA SER A 5 60.89 -21.48 24.06
C SER A 5 59.66 -20.63 24.41
N PRO A 6 59.48 -19.43 23.80
CA PRO A 6 58.28 -18.64 24.03
C PRO A 6 57.11 -19.20 23.20
N SER A 7 56.07 -19.68 23.87
CA SER A 7 54.81 -20.08 23.25
C SER A 7 54.13 -18.86 22.61
N SER A 8 54.19 -18.75 21.28
CA SER A 8 53.35 -17.83 20.51
C SER A 8 51.96 -18.43 20.38
N ASP A 9 51.12 -18.28 21.40
CA ASP A 9 49.71 -18.61 21.30
C ASP A 9 49.00 -17.45 20.55
N PRO A 10 48.51 -17.64 19.32
CA PRO A 10 47.78 -16.60 18.62
C PRO A 10 46.48 -16.35 19.38
N ARG A 11 46.34 -15.15 19.97
CA ARG A 11 45.08 -14.68 20.55
C ARG A 11 43.93 -15.03 19.60
N PRO A 12 42.86 -15.71 20.05
CA PRO A 12 41.71 -15.97 19.20
C PRO A 12 41.23 -14.63 18.64
N ALA A 13 41.07 -14.57 17.31
CA ALA A 13 40.62 -13.38 16.63
C ALA A 13 39.35 -12.85 17.33
N GLU A 14 39.39 -11.59 17.78
CA GLU A 14 38.25 -10.91 18.37
C GLU A 14 37.01 -11.15 17.49
N ALA A 15 35.95 -11.71 18.09
CA ALA A 15 34.69 -11.89 17.40
C ALA A 15 34.27 -10.52 16.82
N PRO A 16 33.90 -10.44 15.53
CA PRO A 16 33.54 -9.17 14.92
C PRO A 16 32.43 -8.50 15.73
N ALA A 17 32.58 -7.20 15.99
CA ALA A 17 31.64 -6.42 16.77
C ALA A 17 30.19 -6.68 16.34
N PRO A 18 29.24 -6.77 17.28
CA PRO A 18 27.83 -6.96 16.95
C PRO A 18 27.36 -5.82 16.04
N LEU A 19 26.81 -6.17 14.88
CA LEU A 19 26.20 -5.19 13.99
C LEU A 19 24.89 -4.73 14.61
N SER A 20 24.65 -3.42 14.64
CA SER A 20 23.38 -2.88 15.11
C SER A 20 22.27 -3.25 14.11
N PRO A 21 21.06 -3.58 14.59
CA PRO A 21 19.92 -3.75 13.71
C PRO A 21 19.66 -2.46 12.91
N PRO A 22 19.00 -2.54 11.75
CA PRO A 22 18.61 -1.36 10.98
C PRO A 22 17.83 -0.38 11.86
N HIS A 23 18.10 0.92 11.74
CA HIS A 23 17.47 1.93 12.60
C HIS A 23 16.01 2.18 12.18
N PRO A 24 14.99 1.69 12.93
CA PRO A 24 13.59 1.66 12.45
C PRO A 24 13.01 3.07 12.23
N VAL A 25 13.34 4.01 13.13
CA VAL A 25 12.87 5.41 13.01
C VAL A 25 13.42 6.08 11.76
N LEU A 26 14.70 5.83 11.42
CA LEU A 26 15.31 6.37 10.22
C LEU A 26 14.68 5.74 8.97
N ALA A 27 14.43 4.43 8.99
CA ALA A 27 13.76 3.74 7.90
C ALA A 27 12.38 4.33 7.63
N ALA A 28 11.56 4.50 8.67
CA ALA A 28 10.23 5.09 8.55
C ALA A 28 10.29 6.54 8.06
N ALA A 29 11.19 7.36 8.61
CA ALA A 29 11.33 8.76 8.19
C ALA A 29 11.76 8.89 6.72
N LEU A 30 12.73 8.08 6.27
CA LEU A 30 13.17 8.06 4.87
C LEU A 30 12.07 7.55 3.94
N ALA A 31 11.39 6.46 4.30
CA ALA A 31 10.30 5.91 3.50
C ALA A 31 9.16 6.91 3.37
N PHE A 32 8.76 7.55 4.48
CA PHE A 32 7.71 8.57 4.47
C PHE A 32 8.11 9.78 3.64
N GLY A 33 9.33 10.29 3.84
CA GLY A 33 9.85 11.43 3.07
C GLY A 33 9.89 11.14 1.58
N LEU A 34 10.37 9.97 1.16
CA LEU A 34 10.37 9.55 -0.24
C LEU A 34 8.96 9.31 -0.79
N PHE A 35 8.06 8.75 0.03
CA PHE A 35 6.67 8.51 -0.35
C PHE A 35 5.94 9.83 -0.63
N VAL A 36 6.00 10.82 0.27
CA VAL A 36 5.30 12.10 0.08
C VAL A 36 5.95 13.01 -0.97
N THR A 37 7.20 12.74 -1.36
CA THR A 37 7.90 13.50 -2.40
C THR A 37 7.87 12.77 -3.74
N VAL A 38 8.67 11.73 -3.89
CA VAL A 38 8.86 11.01 -5.14
C VAL A 38 7.65 10.11 -5.44
N GLY A 39 7.15 9.36 -4.45
CA GLY A 39 6.02 8.44 -4.63
C GLY A 39 4.73 9.16 -5.01
N ALA A 40 4.41 10.24 -4.28
CA ALA A 40 3.24 11.07 -4.55
C ALA A 40 3.31 11.70 -5.95
N VAL A 41 4.47 12.23 -6.34
CA VAL A 41 4.64 12.80 -7.69
C VAL A 41 4.45 11.73 -8.76
N THR A 42 5.07 10.55 -8.66
CA THR A 42 4.92 9.52 -9.69
C THR A 42 3.49 8.99 -9.79
N GLN A 43 2.78 8.86 -8.67
CA GLN A 43 1.37 8.48 -8.65
C GLN A 43 0.45 9.57 -9.24
N LEU A 44 0.75 10.85 -9.03
CA LEU A 44 0.02 11.96 -9.67
C LEU A 44 0.23 11.98 -11.19
N LEU A 45 1.43 11.64 -11.67
CA LEU A 45 1.73 11.60 -13.11
C LEU A 45 1.01 10.45 -13.80
N ASN A 46 1.09 9.25 -13.23
CA ASN A 46 0.37 8.06 -13.71
C ASN A 46 0.12 7.13 -12.51
N PRO A 47 -1.14 6.97 -12.04
CA PRO A 47 -1.42 6.17 -10.84
C PRO A 47 -0.98 4.71 -10.94
N ALA A 48 -1.25 4.06 -12.08
CA ALA A 48 -0.91 2.66 -12.28
C ALA A 48 0.62 2.43 -12.22
N PHE A 49 1.40 3.27 -12.92
CA PHE A 49 2.86 3.21 -12.86
C PHE A 49 3.40 3.63 -11.47
N GLY A 50 2.86 4.71 -10.91
CA GLY A 50 3.34 5.29 -9.66
C GLY A 50 3.21 4.35 -8.47
N VAL A 51 2.14 3.54 -8.43
CA VAL A 51 2.01 2.47 -7.42
C VAL A 51 3.18 1.50 -7.53
N TRP A 52 3.41 0.90 -8.70
CA TRP A 52 4.56 -0.01 -8.90
C TRP A 52 5.91 0.63 -8.57
N PHE A 53 6.10 1.87 -9.00
CA PHE A 53 7.33 2.61 -8.74
C PHE A 53 7.57 2.78 -7.23
N THR A 54 6.52 3.18 -6.50
CA THR A 54 6.56 3.37 -5.05
C THR A 54 6.87 2.04 -4.35
N GLU A 55 6.17 0.97 -4.70
CA GLU A 55 6.37 -0.33 -4.07
C GLU A 55 7.78 -0.88 -4.29
N VAL A 56 8.24 -0.89 -5.53
CA VAL A 56 9.52 -1.51 -5.89
C VAL A 56 10.71 -0.67 -5.39
N PHE A 57 10.71 0.64 -5.62
CA PHE A 57 11.90 1.45 -5.36
C PHE A 57 11.92 2.08 -3.96
N LEU A 58 10.75 2.47 -3.43
CA LEU A 58 10.69 3.20 -2.17
C LEU A 58 10.49 2.25 -0.99
N PHE A 59 9.61 1.26 -1.08
CA PHE A 59 9.43 0.29 0.02
C PHE A 59 10.45 -0.85 -0.08
N LEU A 60 10.41 -1.64 -1.15
CA LEU A 60 11.29 -2.80 -1.30
C LEU A 60 12.76 -2.37 -1.43
N GLY A 61 13.07 -1.42 -2.31
CA GLY A 61 14.44 -0.94 -2.55
C GLY A 61 15.10 -0.38 -1.29
N LEU A 62 14.43 0.55 -0.61
CA LEU A 62 14.92 1.11 0.65
C LEU A 62 15.11 0.03 1.70
N ALA A 63 14.13 -0.86 1.89
CA ALA A 63 14.25 -1.94 2.86
C ALA A 63 15.46 -2.83 2.57
N TRP A 64 15.62 -3.21 1.31
CA TRP A 64 16.71 -4.06 0.85
C TRP A 64 18.08 -3.43 1.10
N ILE A 65 18.24 -2.14 0.74
CA ILE A 65 19.47 -1.38 0.95
C ILE A 65 19.79 -1.26 2.44
N MET A 66 18.81 -0.92 3.27
CA MET A 66 19.03 -0.74 4.72
C MET A 66 19.43 -2.04 5.42
N VAL A 67 18.76 -3.15 5.09
CA VAL A 67 19.10 -4.47 5.65
C VAL A 67 20.48 -4.91 5.18
N ARG A 68 20.79 -4.74 3.88
CA ARG A 68 22.10 -5.12 3.33
C ARG A 68 23.24 -4.28 3.91
N ARG A 69 23.01 -2.98 4.10
CA ARG A 69 23.96 -2.04 4.73
C ARG A 69 24.24 -2.38 6.19
N SER A 70 23.23 -2.92 6.89
CA SER A 70 23.37 -3.41 8.26
C SER A 70 24.06 -4.78 8.34
N GLY A 71 24.56 -5.31 7.22
CA GLY A 71 25.37 -6.53 7.16
C GLY A 71 24.56 -7.83 7.21
N TYR A 72 23.26 -7.78 6.94
CA TYR A 72 22.42 -8.97 6.86
C TYR A 72 22.12 -9.37 5.41
N ARG A 73 21.69 -10.62 5.22
CA ARG A 73 21.15 -11.13 3.96
C ARG A 73 19.68 -10.72 3.86
N PRO A 74 19.29 -9.82 2.93
CA PRO A 74 17.96 -9.22 2.94
C PRO A 74 16.81 -10.24 2.97
N ALA A 75 16.77 -11.16 2.01
CA ALA A 75 15.69 -12.15 1.91
C ALA A 75 15.56 -13.05 3.17
N ALA A 76 16.67 -13.42 3.80
CA ALA A 76 16.65 -14.25 5.01
C ALA A 76 16.25 -13.43 6.24
N TYR A 77 16.78 -12.21 6.38
CA TYR A 77 16.49 -11.31 7.49
C TYR A 77 15.01 -10.94 7.55
N VAL A 78 14.43 -10.58 6.40
CA VAL A 78 13.03 -10.16 6.32
C VAL A 78 12.06 -11.34 6.38
N GLY A 79 12.51 -12.58 6.16
CA GLY A 79 11.66 -13.77 6.21
C GLY A 79 10.99 -14.18 4.88
N LEU A 80 11.57 -13.82 3.74
CA LEU A 80 11.13 -14.27 2.41
C LEU A 80 11.54 -15.72 2.09
N THR A 81 12.45 -16.32 2.86
CA THR A 81 12.91 -17.68 2.62
C THR A 81 12.84 -18.51 3.90
N PRO A 82 12.31 -19.75 3.85
CA PRO A 82 11.74 -20.44 2.69
C PRO A 82 10.28 -20.03 2.37
N PHE A 83 9.83 -20.33 1.15
CA PHE A 83 8.40 -20.35 0.83
C PHE A 83 7.73 -21.58 1.45
N LEU A 84 6.59 -21.40 2.12
CA LEU A 84 5.88 -22.46 2.83
C LEU A 84 4.41 -22.49 2.37
N GLY A 85 4.05 -23.44 1.51
CA GLY A 85 2.72 -23.47 0.87
C GLY A 85 1.54 -23.49 1.85
N ALA A 86 1.57 -24.35 2.88
CA ALA A 86 0.47 -24.46 3.84
C ALA A 86 0.29 -23.19 4.71
N PRO A 87 1.34 -22.60 5.31
CA PRO A 87 1.26 -21.29 5.95
C PRO A 87 0.77 -20.17 5.02
N THR A 88 1.23 -20.13 3.77
CA THR A 88 0.82 -19.12 2.78
C THR A 88 -0.68 -19.24 2.49
N LEU A 89 -1.18 -20.44 2.21
CA LEU A 89 -2.61 -20.68 1.97
C LEU A 89 -3.44 -20.33 3.21
N PHE A 90 -2.97 -20.70 4.41
CA PHE A 90 -3.63 -20.35 5.66
C PHE A 90 -3.72 -18.84 5.85
N GLY A 91 -2.63 -18.10 5.56
CA GLY A 91 -2.61 -16.64 5.55
C GLY A 91 -3.62 -16.06 4.57
N PHE A 92 -3.68 -16.56 3.33
CA PHE A 92 -4.66 -16.14 2.33
C PHE A 92 -6.11 -16.31 2.83
N LEU A 93 -6.44 -17.50 3.34
CA LEU A 93 -7.78 -17.79 3.87
C LEU A 93 -8.14 -16.93 5.08
N LEU A 94 -7.17 -16.67 5.97
CA LEU A 94 -7.35 -15.73 7.07
C LEU A 94 -7.61 -14.31 6.57
N GLY A 95 -6.90 -13.86 5.53
CA GLY A 95 -7.12 -12.54 4.93
C GLY A 95 -8.53 -12.39 4.36
N VAL A 96 -9.02 -13.38 3.61
CA VAL A 96 -10.41 -13.38 3.10
C VAL A 96 -11.42 -13.37 4.25
N ALA A 97 -11.25 -14.25 5.23
CA ALA A 97 -12.17 -14.35 6.36
C ALA A 97 -12.18 -13.08 7.22
N ASN A 98 -11.00 -12.48 7.48
CA ASN A 98 -10.86 -11.22 8.20
C ASN A 98 -11.46 -10.04 7.43
N PHE A 99 -11.31 -9.99 6.10
CA PHE A 99 -11.94 -8.93 5.29
C PHE A 99 -13.45 -8.89 5.56
N VAL A 100 -14.11 -10.05 5.50
CA VAL A 100 -15.57 -10.14 5.71
C VAL A 100 -15.95 -9.94 7.19
N ALA A 101 -15.17 -10.49 8.11
CA ALA A 101 -15.48 -10.48 9.55
C ALA A 101 -15.26 -9.12 10.22
N VAL A 102 -14.22 -8.40 9.81
CA VAL A 102 -13.68 -7.23 10.53
C VAL A 102 -13.62 -6.00 9.62
N VAL A 103 -12.94 -6.09 8.47
CA VAL A 103 -12.76 -4.92 7.58
C VAL A 103 -14.09 -4.36 7.12
N VAL A 104 -15.01 -5.20 6.62
CA VAL A 104 -16.32 -4.75 6.13
C VAL A 104 -17.12 -4.02 7.22
N PRO A 105 -17.35 -4.58 8.43
CA PRO A 105 -18.04 -3.87 9.50
C PRO A 105 -17.34 -2.60 9.99
N VAL A 106 -16.00 -2.63 10.14
CA VAL A 106 -15.24 -1.47 10.61
C VAL A 106 -15.28 -0.35 9.58
N GLN A 107 -15.10 -0.68 8.31
CA GLN A 107 -15.17 0.29 7.22
C GLN A 107 -16.58 0.85 7.06
N PHE A 108 -17.61 0.02 7.19
CA PHE A 108 -19.01 0.47 7.18
C PHE A 108 -19.28 1.49 8.30
N LEU A 109 -18.85 1.20 9.53
CA LEU A 109 -19.01 2.12 10.65
C LEU A 109 -18.21 3.41 10.43
N ALA A 110 -16.97 3.30 9.95
CA ALA A 110 -16.14 4.46 9.65
C ALA A 110 -16.78 5.37 8.59
N GLN A 111 -17.36 4.79 7.52
CA GLN A 111 -18.08 5.54 6.49
C GLN A 111 -19.40 6.15 7.00
N LYS A 112 -20.08 5.53 7.98
CA LYS A 112 -21.28 6.10 8.61
C LYS A 112 -20.95 7.29 9.52
N VAL A 113 -19.80 7.25 10.21
CA VAL A 113 -19.41 8.26 11.20
C VAL A 113 -18.62 9.42 10.55
N ALA A 114 -17.87 9.15 9.49
CA ALA A 114 -17.06 10.16 8.82
C ALA A 114 -17.92 11.23 8.13
N PRO A 115 -17.59 12.52 8.30
CA PRO A 115 -18.26 13.59 7.56
C PRO A 115 -18.16 13.38 6.04
N ALA A 116 -19.20 13.77 5.29
CA ALA A 116 -19.25 13.59 3.83
C ALA A 116 -18.00 14.16 3.12
N TRP A 117 -17.57 15.38 3.48
CA TRP A 117 -16.39 16.00 2.91
C TRP A 117 -15.11 15.17 3.09
N LEU A 118 -14.99 14.44 4.21
CA LEU A 118 -13.83 13.61 4.50
C LEU A 118 -13.85 12.33 3.64
N ARG A 119 -15.04 11.73 3.51
CA ARG A 119 -15.27 10.53 2.68
C ARG A 119 -15.02 10.82 1.20
N GLU A 120 -15.52 11.95 0.72
CA GLU A 120 -15.29 12.41 -0.65
C GLU A 120 -13.83 12.77 -0.90
N MET A 121 -13.10 13.30 0.08
CA MET A 121 -11.68 13.62 -0.08
C MET A 121 -10.82 12.35 -0.23
N PHE A 122 -11.19 11.27 0.46
CA PHE A 122 -10.45 9.99 0.49
C PHE A 122 -11.15 8.86 -0.27
N ASP A 123 -11.96 9.19 -1.29
CA ASP A 123 -12.63 8.18 -2.10
C ASP A 123 -11.63 7.45 -3.01
N ALA A 124 -11.23 6.25 -2.59
CA ALA A 124 -10.29 5.42 -3.30
C ALA A 124 -10.79 4.95 -4.68
N SER A 125 -12.10 5.00 -4.96
CA SER A 125 -12.63 4.62 -6.29
C SER A 125 -12.09 5.48 -7.41
N ARG A 126 -11.72 6.74 -7.10
CA ARG A 126 -11.18 7.70 -8.07
C ARG A 126 -9.88 7.24 -8.71
N LEU A 127 -9.10 6.41 -8.02
CA LEU A 127 -7.88 5.82 -8.58
C LEU A 127 -8.18 4.95 -9.81
N PHE A 128 -9.36 4.35 -9.87
CA PHE A 128 -9.79 3.46 -10.94
C PHE A 128 -10.57 4.17 -12.06
N GLU A 129 -10.96 5.43 -11.86
CA GLU A 129 -11.72 6.19 -12.85
C GLU A 129 -10.84 6.59 -14.04
N GLY A 130 -11.36 6.42 -15.27
CA GLY A 130 -10.67 6.85 -16.49
C GLY A 130 -9.42 6.07 -16.86
N GLN A 131 -9.18 4.92 -16.21
CA GLN A 131 -8.05 4.04 -16.52
C GLN A 131 -8.34 3.24 -17.79
N SER A 132 -7.35 3.14 -18.68
CA SER A 132 -7.41 2.18 -19.79
C SER A 132 -7.38 0.74 -19.27
N PRO A 133 -7.80 -0.28 -20.05
CA PRO A 133 -7.75 -1.67 -19.59
C PRO A 133 -6.36 -2.14 -19.14
N VAL A 134 -5.30 -1.66 -19.79
CA VAL A 134 -3.91 -1.98 -19.42
C VAL A 134 -3.53 -1.30 -18.11
N GLU A 135 -3.86 -0.03 -17.93
CA GLU A 135 -3.60 0.69 -16.68
C GLU A 135 -4.39 0.11 -15.52
N LEU A 136 -5.65 -0.26 -15.74
CA LEU A 136 -6.47 -0.92 -14.74
C LEU A 136 -5.84 -2.24 -14.32
N ALA A 137 -5.35 -3.06 -15.27
CA ALA A 137 -4.66 -4.30 -14.97
C ALA A 137 -3.35 -4.06 -14.18
N LEU A 138 -2.56 -3.05 -14.58
CA LEU A 138 -1.35 -2.65 -13.86
C LEU A 138 -1.66 -2.15 -12.45
N LEU A 139 -2.69 -1.32 -12.29
CA LEU A 139 -3.12 -0.79 -11.00
C LEU A 139 -3.61 -1.91 -10.08
N LEU A 140 -4.45 -2.82 -10.59
CA LEU A 140 -4.92 -3.99 -9.85
C LEU A 140 -3.76 -4.90 -9.43
N GLY A 141 -2.79 -5.14 -10.32
CA GLY A 141 -1.58 -5.89 -9.99
C GLY A 141 -0.68 -5.18 -8.98
N GLY A 142 -0.58 -3.85 -9.08
CA GLY A 142 0.16 -3.03 -8.13
C GLY A 142 -0.42 -3.12 -6.72
N VAL A 143 -1.73 -2.88 -6.60
CA VAL A 143 -2.45 -2.90 -5.32
C VAL A 143 -2.57 -4.33 -4.77
N SER A 144 -2.76 -5.35 -5.60
CA SER A 144 -3.04 -6.73 -5.13
C SER A 144 -1.81 -7.62 -5.01
N VAL A 145 -0.67 -7.23 -5.59
CA VAL A 145 0.56 -8.05 -5.59
C VAL A 145 1.77 -7.22 -5.16
N ALA A 146 2.05 -6.10 -5.83
CA ALA A 146 3.25 -5.32 -5.55
C ALA A 146 3.23 -4.75 -4.13
N ALA A 147 2.13 -4.10 -3.74
CA ALA A 147 1.96 -3.52 -2.41
C ALA A 147 2.01 -4.59 -1.30
N PRO A 148 1.23 -5.69 -1.35
CA PRO A 148 1.35 -6.78 -0.39
C PRO A 148 2.76 -7.35 -0.25
N LEU A 149 3.53 -7.44 -1.33
CA LEU A 149 4.91 -7.93 -1.25
C LEU A 149 5.86 -6.90 -0.63
N CYS A 150 5.84 -5.67 -1.15
CA CYS A 150 6.83 -4.65 -0.83
C CYS A 150 6.59 -4.02 0.54
N GLU A 151 5.32 -3.73 0.86
CA GLU A 151 4.93 -3.21 2.17
C GLU A 151 5.21 -4.24 3.27
N GLU A 152 4.93 -5.53 3.07
CA GLU A 152 5.25 -6.55 4.08
C GLU A 152 6.76 -6.68 4.32
N VAL A 153 7.58 -6.61 3.25
CA VAL A 153 9.04 -6.57 3.38
C VAL A 153 9.50 -5.36 4.19
N PHE A 154 8.94 -4.18 3.93
CA PHE A 154 9.31 -2.95 4.64
C PHE A 154 8.80 -2.94 6.09
N PHE A 155 7.50 -3.07 6.30
CA PHE A 155 6.89 -2.87 7.61
C PHE A 155 7.08 -4.07 8.55
N ARG A 156 7.10 -5.31 8.05
CA ARG A 156 7.19 -6.51 8.91
C ARG A 156 8.62 -6.99 8.96
N GLY A 157 9.22 -7.17 7.78
CA GLY A 157 10.57 -7.67 7.61
C GLY A 157 11.66 -6.73 8.13
N LEU A 158 11.52 -5.41 7.91
CA LEU A 158 12.46 -4.41 8.38
C LEU A 158 11.96 -3.69 9.65
N PHE A 159 10.84 -2.96 9.59
CA PHE A 159 10.42 -2.04 10.65
C PHE A 159 10.00 -2.76 11.94
N GLN A 160 9.02 -3.67 11.87
CA GLN A 160 8.57 -4.46 13.02
C GLN A 160 9.71 -5.31 13.58
N ARG A 161 10.48 -6.01 12.74
CA ARG A 161 11.61 -6.82 13.20
C ARG A 161 12.62 -5.99 13.98
N SER A 162 12.96 -4.79 13.51
CA SER A 162 13.91 -3.89 14.17
C SER A 162 13.38 -3.32 15.50
N LEU A 163 12.06 -3.28 15.69
CA LEU A 163 11.41 -2.89 16.95
C LEU A 163 11.16 -4.06 17.90
N THR A 164 11.24 -5.29 17.40
CA THR A 164 10.89 -6.49 18.17
C THR A 164 12.02 -6.79 19.15
N PRO A 165 11.75 -6.78 20.47
CA PRO A 165 12.78 -7.11 21.45
C PRO A 165 13.14 -8.60 21.39
N PRO A 166 14.35 -8.98 21.83
CA PRO A 166 14.73 -10.39 21.89
C PRO A 166 13.82 -11.16 22.86
N ALA A 167 13.60 -12.44 22.57
CA ALA A 167 12.89 -13.33 23.47
C ALA A 167 13.61 -13.38 24.84
N PRO A 168 12.87 -13.46 25.97
CA PRO A 168 11.43 -13.70 26.09
C PRO A 168 10.57 -12.43 26.13
N ALA A 169 11.11 -11.24 25.84
CA ALA A 169 10.34 -10.01 25.91
C ALA A 169 9.16 -9.99 24.93
N SER A 170 8.08 -9.32 25.34
CA SER A 170 6.83 -9.31 24.57
C SER A 170 6.95 -8.51 23.26
N PRO A 171 6.48 -9.06 22.12
CA PRO A 171 6.53 -8.38 20.83
C PRO A 171 5.40 -7.36 20.62
N TRP A 172 4.38 -7.31 21.50
CA TRP A 172 3.14 -6.56 21.27
C TRP A 172 3.35 -5.07 20.98
N ARG A 173 4.34 -4.43 21.62
CA ARG A 173 4.67 -3.02 21.32
C ARG A 173 5.14 -2.84 19.88
N ALA A 174 5.98 -3.74 19.37
CA ALA A 174 6.47 -3.68 18.00
C ALA A 174 5.34 -3.93 16.99
N LEU A 175 4.42 -4.87 17.29
CA LEU A 175 3.24 -5.11 16.48
C LEU A 175 2.37 -3.85 16.40
N ILE A 176 1.94 -3.31 17.54
CA ILE A 176 1.05 -2.14 17.59
C ILE A 176 1.67 -0.93 16.89
N ILE A 177 2.94 -0.61 17.17
CA ILE A 177 3.61 0.53 16.55
C ILE A 177 3.72 0.32 15.03
N SER A 178 4.12 -0.86 14.58
CA SER A 178 4.21 -1.16 13.15
C SER A 178 2.86 -1.03 12.44
N SER A 179 1.80 -1.56 13.04
CA SER A 179 0.44 -1.49 12.48
C SER A 179 -0.12 -0.07 12.39
N VAL A 180 0.13 0.76 13.40
CA VAL A 180 -0.26 2.17 13.40
C VAL A 180 0.51 2.94 12.34
N VAL A 181 1.83 2.74 12.23
CA VAL A 181 2.67 3.40 11.22
C VAL A 181 2.28 2.96 9.82
N PHE A 182 2.06 1.67 9.59
CA PHE A 182 1.54 1.11 8.34
C PHE A 182 0.24 1.80 7.90
N SER A 183 -0.73 1.92 8.81
CA SER A 183 -1.98 2.60 8.50
C SER A 183 -1.80 4.10 8.27
N ALA A 184 -0.90 4.76 8.99
CA ALA A 184 -0.66 6.20 8.87
C ALA A 184 -0.05 6.58 7.52
N PHE A 185 0.77 5.69 6.91
CA PHE A 185 1.36 5.92 5.59
C PHE A 185 0.32 6.07 4.47
N HIS A 186 -0.90 5.59 4.69
CA HIS A 186 -1.99 5.72 3.72
C HIS A 186 -2.63 7.11 3.73
N LEU A 187 -2.35 7.94 4.73
CA LEU A 187 -2.87 9.31 4.88
C LEU A 187 -4.41 9.43 4.78
N ASP A 188 -5.14 8.34 5.00
CA ASP A 188 -6.59 8.26 4.94
C ASP A 188 -7.15 7.95 6.36
N PRO A 189 -7.71 8.96 7.05
CA PRO A 189 -8.31 8.80 8.36
C PRO A 189 -9.55 7.89 8.36
N VAL A 190 -10.29 7.80 7.25
CA VAL A 190 -11.55 7.05 7.17
C VAL A 190 -11.26 5.55 7.21
N GLY A 191 -10.29 5.06 6.44
CA GLY A 191 -9.88 3.66 6.46
C GLY A 191 -8.83 3.32 7.52
N PHE A 192 -8.44 4.26 8.39
CA PHE A 192 -7.33 4.08 9.33
C PHE A 192 -7.51 2.86 10.26
N LEU A 193 -8.68 2.73 10.90
CA LEU A 193 -8.90 1.63 11.86
C LEU A 193 -8.90 0.25 11.19
N ALA A 194 -9.48 0.15 9.99
CA ALA A 194 -9.48 -1.07 9.20
C ALA A 194 -8.06 -1.46 8.75
N ARG A 195 -7.23 -0.50 8.33
CA ARG A 195 -5.83 -0.79 7.94
C ARG A 195 -4.93 -1.08 9.14
N ALA A 196 -5.16 -0.42 10.28
CA ALA A 196 -4.41 -0.69 11.50
C ALA A 196 -4.66 -2.12 12.02
N GLU A 197 -5.88 -2.64 11.96
CA GLU A 197 -6.14 -4.02 12.38
C GLU A 197 -5.53 -5.05 11.41
N LEU A 198 -5.57 -4.80 10.09
CA LEU A 198 -4.82 -5.59 9.12
C LEU A 198 -3.32 -5.58 9.39
N GLY A 199 -2.81 -4.40 9.76
CA GLY A 199 -1.47 -4.20 10.28
C GLY A 199 -1.12 -5.21 11.38
N LEU A 200 -2.01 -5.37 12.35
CA LEU A 200 -1.83 -6.27 13.49
C LEU A 200 -1.89 -7.73 13.05
N LEU A 201 -2.83 -8.09 12.17
CA LEU A 201 -2.97 -9.44 11.63
C LEU A 201 -1.69 -9.87 10.90
N PHE A 202 -1.20 -9.06 9.97
CA PHE A 202 -0.01 -9.39 9.17
C PHE A 202 1.24 -9.45 10.05
N GLY A 203 1.39 -8.50 10.98
CA GLY A 203 2.49 -8.50 11.94
C GLY A 203 2.48 -9.70 12.88
N TRP A 204 1.29 -10.14 13.32
CA TRP A 204 1.11 -11.36 14.10
C TRP A 204 1.43 -12.62 13.30
N LEU A 205 1.00 -12.71 12.03
CA LEU A 205 1.34 -13.83 11.16
C LEU A 205 2.86 -13.94 10.97
N PHE A 206 3.54 -12.83 10.72
CA PHE A 206 5.01 -12.80 10.62
C PHE A 206 5.68 -13.27 11.92
N TRP A 207 5.24 -12.75 13.07
CA TRP A 207 5.78 -13.14 14.37
C TRP A 207 5.57 -14.63 14.67
N ARG A 208 4.40 -15.18 14.33
CA ARG A 208 4.03 -16.57 14.60
C ARG A 208 4.70 -17.57 13.68
N THR A 209 4.93 -17.22 12.42
CA THR A 209 5.39 -18.15 11.38
C THR A 209 6.84 -17.98 10.98
N GLY A 210 7.42 -16.82 11.30
CA GLY A 210 8.81 -16.50 10.96
C GLY A 210 8.99 -16.24 9.47
N SER A 211 7.89 -16.13 8.73
CA SER A 211 7.83 -16.00 7.28
C SER A 211 6.91 -14.84 6.91
N LEU A 212 7.28 -14.09 5.88
CA LEU A 212 6.39 -13.05 5.33
C LEU A 212 5.28 -13.62 4.47
N TRP A 213 5.45 -14.80 3.88
CA TRP A 213 4.49 -15.32 2.90
C TRP A 213 3.05 -15.43 3.40
N PRO A 214 2.77 -15.86 4.64
CA PRO A 214 1.41 -15.83 5.19
C PRO A 214 0.84 -14.41 5.29
N GLY A 215 1.65 -13.44 5.71
CA GLY A 215 1.26 -12.03 5.79
C GLY A 215 1.02 -11.42 4.40
N ILE A 216 1.95 -11.65 3.46
CA ILE A 216 1.82 -11.24 2.05
C ILE A 216 0.54 -11.81 1.44
N ALA A 217 0.26 -13.10 1.67
CA ALA A 217 -0.93 -13.74 1.13
C ALA A 217 -2.22 -13.23 1.78
N ALA A 218 -2.23 -12.98 3.09
CA ALA A 218 -3.36 -12.36 3.78
C ALA A 218 -3.64 -10.94 3.28
N HIS A 219 -2.59 -10.16 3.07
CA HIS A 219 -2.67 -8.80 2.53
C HIS A 219 -3.15 -8.81 1.07
N ALA A 220 -2.57 -9.66 0.21
CA ALA A 220 -3.03 -9.82 -1.16
C ALA A 220 -4.50 -10.26 -1.22
N ALA A 221 -4.92 -11.22 -0.38
CA ALA A 221 -6.31 -11.63 -0.30
C ALA A 221 -7.25 -10.46 0.01
N ASN A 222 -6.88 -9.61 0.98
CA ASN A 222 -7.66 -8.43 1.34
C ASN A 222 -7.84 -7.48 0.14
N ASN A 223 -6.73 -7.15 -0.52
CA ASN A 223 -6.72 -6.21 -1.63
C ASN A 223 -7.44 -6.77 -2.87
N ILE A 224 -7.32 -8.08 -3.13
CA ILE A 224 -8.05 -8.77 -4.19
C ILE A 224 -9.55 -8.74 -3.94
N VAL A 225 -10.00 -9.07 -2.72
CA VAL A 225 -11.44 -9.05 -2.38
C VAL A 225 -11.99 -7.63 -2.51
N SER A 226 -11.29 -6.63 -1.99
CA SER A 226 -11.67 -5.21 -2.13
C SER A 226 -11.78 -4.80 -3.60
N SER A 227 -10.77 -5.13 -4.41
CA SER A 227 -10.73 -4.79 -5.83
C SER A 227 -11.83 -5.52 -6.64
N ALA A 228 -12.08 -6.79 -6.32
CA ALA A 228 -13.14 -7.57 -6.95
C ALA A 228 -14.52 -6.98 -6.64
N LEU A 229 -14.78 -6.60 -5.39
CA LEU A 229 -16.03 -5.92 -5.00
C LEU A 229 -16.21 -4.59 -5.74
N PHE A 230 -15.14 -3.80 -5.86
CA PHE A 230 -15.16 -2.57 -6.63
C PHE A 230 -15.54 -2.80 -8.11
N LEU A 231 -14.91 -3.77 -8.77
CA LEU A 231 -15.21 -4.11 -10.16
C LEU A 231 -16.65 -4.61 -10.32
N ILE A 232 -17.10 -5.49 -9.43
CA ILE A 232 -18.47 -6.01 -9.45
C ILE A 232 -19.47 -4.86 -9.30
N ALA A 233 -19.27 -3.96 -8.33
CA ALA A 233 -20.14 -2.81 -8.12
C ALA A 233 -20.20 -1.88 -9.36
N THR A 234 -19.06 -1.71 -10.02
CA THR A 234 -18.95 -0.86 -11.23
C THR A 234 -19.66 -1.49 -12.43
N HIS A 235 -19.50 -2.80 -12.66
CA HIS A 235 -20.09 -3.50 -13.81
C HIS A 235 -21.57 -3.86 -13.65
N SER A 236 -22.02 -4.13 -12.42
CA SER A 236 -23.42 -4.49 -12.13
C SER A 236 -24.38 -3.30 -12.17
N GLY A 237 -23.88 -2.07 -12.36
CA GLY A 237 -24.71 -0.86 -12.30
C GLY A 237 -25.11 -0.45 -10.87
N LEU A 238 -24.74 -1.24 -9.86
CA LEU A 238 -24.92 -0.90 -8.44
C LEU A 238 -24.17 0.38 -8.03
N ALA A 239 -23.14 0.77 -8.79
CA ALA A 239 -22.47 2.07 -8.63
C ALA A 239 -23.22 3.25 -9.29
N LYS A 240 -24.13 3.00 -10.24
CA LYS A 240 -24.88 4.03 -11.00
C LYS A 240 -26.23 4.37 -10.40
N GLU A 241 -26.89 3.41 -9.77
CA GLU A 241 -28.07 3.69 -8.95
C GLU A 241 -27.57 4.22 -7.62
N GLY A 242 -27.81 5.51 -7.37
CA GLY A 242 -27.23 6.25 -6.25
C GLY A 242 -27.23 5.44 -4.96
N ALA A 243 -26.04 5.00 -4.56
CA ALA A 243 -25.73 4.69 -3.18
C ALA A 243 -25.79 6.02 -2.41
N THR A 244 -27.02 6.51 -2.21
CA THR A 244 -27.33 7.33 -1.06
C THR A 244 -26.89 6.52 0.15
N ASP A 245 -26.32 7.19 1.16
CA ASP A 245 -25.73 6.61 2.37
C ASP A 245 -26.66 5.70 3.21
N ASP A 246 -27.86 5.39 2.70
CA ASP A 246 -28.94 4.63 3.32
C ASP A 246 -29.18 3.23 2.70
N VAL A 247 -28.51 2.85 1.60
CA VAL A 247 -28.81 1.60 0.85
C VAL A 247 -28.04 0.38 1.35
N THR A 248 -26.88 0.54 2.01
CA THR A 248 -26.17 -0.61 2.59
C THR A 248 -26.88 -1.06 3.87
N ASP A 249 -27.74 -2.09 3.74
CA ASP A 249 -28.45 -2.68 4.86
C ASP A 249 -27.46 -3.18 5.92
N TRP A 250 -27.51 -2.57 7.12
CA TRP A 250 -26.67 -2.97 8.25
C TRP A 250 -26.87 -4.43 8.62
N ARG A 251 -28.04 -5.03 8.31
CA ARG A 251 -28.31 -6.46 8.50
C ARG A 251 -27.46 -7.31 7.56
N ALA A 252 -27.26 -6.89 6.32
CA ALA A 252 -26.38 -7.57 5.38
C ALA A 252 -24.91 -7.50 5.87
N VAL A 253 -24.49 -6.35 6.39
CA VAL A 253 -23.16 -6.18 7.01
C VAL A 253 -22.98 -7.12 8.20
N LEU A 254 -23.98 -7.22 9.09
CA LEU A 254 -23.93 -8.16 10.22
C LEU A 254 -23.96 -9.63 9.77
N GLY A 255 -24.76 -9.96 8.75
CA GLY A 255 -24.81 -11.31 8.18
C GLY A 255 -23.45 -11.73 7.60
N LEU A 256 -22.81 -10.83 6.83
CA LEU A 256 -21.45 -11.03 6.35
C LEU A 256 -20.46 -11.18 7.50
N ALA A 257 -20.52 -10.30 8.50
CA ALA A 257 -19.66 -10.38 9.68
C ALA A 257 -19.77 -11.73 10.38
N LEU A 258 -20.99 -12.26 10.56
CA LEU A 258 -21.23 -13.57 11.16
C LEU A 258 -20.60 -14.71 10.35
N VAL A 259 -20.74 -14.67 9.02
CA VAL A 259 -20.09 -15.64 8.12
C VAL A 259 -18.57 -15.56 8.25
N GLY A 260 -18.01 -14.34 8.23
CA GLY A 260 -16.57 -14.11 8.39
C GLY A 260 -16.05 -14.63 9.73
N TRP A 261 -16.72 -14.30 10.84
CA TRP A 261 -16.34 -14.78 12.18
C TRP A 261 -16.45 -16.29 12.30
N THR A 262 -17.47 -16.91 11.71
CA THR A 262 -17.60 -18.37 11.66
C THR A 262 -16.42 -18.99 10.90
N ALA A 263 -16.03 -18.40 9.76
CA ALA A 263 -14.86 -18.85 9.00
C ALA A 263 -13.56 -18.68 9.80
N LEU A 264 -13.37 -17.56 10.50
CA LEU A 264 -12.20 -17.34 11.37
C LEU A 264 -12.12 -18.35 12.51
N LEU A 265 -13.25 -18.63 13.19
CA LEU A 265 -13.31 -19.65 14.24
C LEU A 265 -13.04 -21.05 13.68
N GLY A 266 -13.55 -21.35 12.49
CA GLY A 266 -13.27 -22.59 11.76
C GLY A 266 -11.78 -22.74 11.42
N LEU A 267 -11.15 -21.72 10.85
CA LEU A 267 -9.71 -21.69 10.57
C LEU A 267 -8.88 -21.83 11.84
N ARG A 268 -9.29 -21.16 12.93
CA ARG A 268 -8.65 -21.28 14.24
C ARG A 268 -8.77 -22.69 14.81
N ALA A 269 -9.91 -23.35 14.66
CA ALA A 269 -10.09 -24.75 15.06
C ALA A 269 -9.24 -25.69 14.18
N ALA A 270 -9.29 -25.54 12.86
CA ALA A 270 -8.50 -26.33 11.90
C ALA A 270 -6.99 -26.23 12.17
N SER A 271 -6.49 -25.03 12.52
CA SER A 271 -5.07 -24.82 12.84
C SER A 271 -4.55 -25.63 14.05
N ARG A 272 -5.45 -26.19 14.87
CA ARG A 272 -5.09 -27.14 15.95
C ARG A 272 -4.81 -28.54 15.42
N HIS A 273 -5.46 -28.91 14.32
CA HIS A 273 -5.31 -30.22 13.66
C HIS A 273 -4.23 -30.21 12.57
N PHE A 274 -3.86 -29.04 12.05
CA PHE A 274 -2.81 -28.88 11.02
C PHE A 274 -1.66 -28.00 11.51
N PRO A 275 -0.73 -28.51 12.36
CA PRO A 275 0.39 -27.71 12.88
C PRO A 275 1.29 -27.10 11.80
N SER A 276 1.33 -27.70 10.60
CA SER A 276 2.12 -27.24 9.46
C SER A 276 1.76 -25.83 8.99
N VAL A 277 0.56 -25.32 9.29
CA VAL A 277 0.14 -23.95 8.96
C VAL A 277 0.93 -22.88 9.71
N TRP A 278 1.59 -23.25 10.81
CA TRP A 278 2.41 -22.34 11.61
C TRP A 278 3.86 -22.24 11.13
N GLY A 279 4.26 -23.01 10.11
CA GLY A 279 5.59 -22.94 9.54
C GLY A 279 6.69 -23.28 10.54
N ARG A 280 7.80 -22.54 10.49
CA ARG A 280 9.00 -22.81 11.31
C ARG A 280 8.92 -22.24 12.73
N GLY A 281 7.93 -21.39 13.03
CA GLY A 281 7.85 -20.68 14.31
C GLY A 281 8.53 -19.31 14.24
N THR A 282 9.39 -18.97 15.20
CA THR A 282 9.98 -17.63 15.26
C THR A 282 10.91 -17.33 14.07
N PRO A 283 11.06 -16.05 13.66
CA PRO A 283 12.03 -15.65 12.65
C PRO A 283 13.47 -16.13 12.98
N PRO A 284 14.32 -16.37 11.97
CA PRO A 284 15.69 -16.79 12.18
C PRO A 284 16.49 -15.75 12.97
N GLY A 285 17.43 -16.22 13.80
CA GLY A 285 18.28 -15.37 14.63
C GLY A 285 19.23 -14.51 13.81
N ASP A 286 19.71 -13.42 14.40
CA ASP A 286 20.56 -12.43 13.71
C ASP A 286 21.88 -13.01 13.19
N GLU A 287 22.44 -14.02 13.89
CA GLU A 287 23.64 -14.74 13.43
C GLU A 287 23.38 -15.57 12.18
N GLU A 288 22.23 -16.25 12.10
CA GLU A 288 21.86 -17.11 10.97
C GLU A 288 21.66 -16.31 9.67
N VAL A 289 21.16 -15.08 9.79
CA VAL A 289 20.86 -14.21 8.65
C VAL A 289 21.99 -13.23 8.31
N ARG A 290 23.10 -13.27 9.04
CA ARG A 290 24.26 -12.40 8.78
C ARG A 290 24.85 -12.69 7.41
N ALA A 291 25.32 -11.64 6.73
CA ALA A 291 26.00 -11.77 5.46
C ALA A 291 27.37 -12.44 5.65
N THR A 292 27.65 -13.44 4.83
CA THR A 292 28.96 -14.13 4.80
C THR A 292 29.99 -13.39 3.95
N LYS A 293 29.53 -12.52 3.05
CA LYS A 293 30.37 -11.68 2.19
C LYS A 293 30.38 -10.25 2.69
N PRO A 294 31.49 -9.49 2.49
CA PRO A 294 31.55 -8.08 2.81
C PRO A 294 30.37 -7.29 2.22
N VAL A 295 29.95 -6.26 2.94
CA VAL A 295 28.96 -5.29 2.47
C VAL A 295 29.64 -4.38 1.43
N PRO A 296 29.13 -4.27 0.19
CA PRO A 296 29.70 -3.37 -0.80
C PRO A 296 29.62 -1.91 -0.35
N LEU A 297 30.42 -1.04 -0.98
CA LEU A 297 30.29 0.40 -0.79
C LEU A 297 28.84 0.87 -1.06
N PHE A 298 28.38 1.84 -0.28
CA PHE A 298 26.99 2.30 -0.33
C PHE A 298 26.56 2.74 -1.73
N ALA A 299 27.40 3.50 -2.43
CA ALA A 299 27.14 3.93 -3.81
C ALA A 299 26.90 2.75 -4.76
N LEU A 300 27.66 1.65 -4.61
CA LEU A 300 27.50 0.45 -5.44
C LEU A 300 26.21 -0.32 -5.11
N GLN A 301 25.71 -0.22 -3.87
CA GLN A 301 24.42 -0.79 -3.51
C GLN A 301 23.26 0.04 -4.06
N LEU A 302 23.38 1.36 -4.08
CA LEU A 302 22.35 2.27 -4.61
C LEU A 302 22.24 2.21 -6.13
N LEU A 303 23.36 2.07 -6.84
CA LEU A 303 23.44 2.16 -8.29
C LEU A 303 22.37 1.33 -9.04
N PRO A 304 22.19 0.02 -8.79
CA PRO A 304 21.18 -0.75 -9.52
C PRO A 304 19.75 -0.23 -9.27
N TRP A 305 19.43 0.21 -8.06
CA TRP A 305 18.10 0.75 -7.72
C TRP A 305 17.84 2.10 -8.39
N VAL A 306 18.82 3.02 -8.33
CA VAL A 306 18.70 4.34 -8.97
C VAL A 306 18.65 4.22 -10.48
N THR A 307 19.47 3.34 -11.07
CA THR A 307 19.47 3.10 -12.51
C THR A 307 18.14 2.52 -12.97
N ALA A 308 17.61 1.49 -12.29
CA ALA A 308 16.32 0.90 -12.65
C ALA A 308 15.16 1.90 -12.45
N ALA A 309 15.17 2.68 -11.37
CA ALA A 309 14.18 3.74 -11.14
C ALA A 309 14.21 4.78 -12.28
N THR A 310 15.41 5.27 -12.63
CA THR A 310 15.59 6.24 -13.72
C THR A 310 15.12 5.68 -15.06
N LEU A 311 15.53 4.45 -15.40
CA LEU A 311 15.11 3.81 -16.65
C LEU A 311 13.59 3.60 -16.71
N SER A 312 12.94 3.25 -15.59
CA SER A 312 11.48 3.11 -15.55
C SER A 312 10.75 4.45 -15.76
N LEU A 313 11.26 5.55 -15.21
CA LEU A 313 10.72 6.89 -15.46
C LEU A 313 10.90 7.33 -16.91
N VAL A 314 12.07 7.07 -17.50
CA VAL A 314 12.30 7.31 -18.94
C VAL A 314 11.35 6.47 -19.78
N GLY A 315 11.14 5.20 -19.41
CA GLY A 315 10.18 4.30 -20.04
C GLY A 315 8.76 4.85 -20.01
N LEU A 316 8.31 5.38 -18.86
CA LEU A 316 7.01 6.05 -18.75
C LEU A 316 6.89 7.22 -19.74
N GLY A 317 7.89 8.09 -19.80
CA GLY A 317 7.88 9.25 -20.71
C GLY A 317 7.84 8.85 -22.18
N LEU A 318 8.49 7.76 -22.56
CA LEU A 318 8.49 7.24 -23.93
C LEU A 318 7.15 6.57 -24.31
N VAL A 319 6.53 5.86 -23.37
CA VAL A 319 5.29 5.11 -23.62
C VAL A 319 4.05 6.00 -23.49
N ASP A 320 4.05 6.93 -22.55
CA ASP A 320 2.87 7.70 -22.16
C ASP A 320 3.17 9.20 -21.96
N GLY A 321 4.08 9.76 -22.75
CA GLY A 321 4.47 11.18 -22.63
C GLY A 321 3.30 12.16 -22.69
N ARG A 322 2.29 11.92 -23.56
CA ARG A 322 1.07 12.74 -23.59
C ARG A 322 0.23 12.60 -22.32
N GLY A 323 0.10 11.39 -21.78
CA GLY A 323 -0.60 11.14 -20.52
C GLY A 323 0.05 11.88 -19.36
N VAL A 324 1.39 11.86 -19.30
CA VAL A 324 2.19 12.61 -18.32
C VAL A 324 1.94 14.12 -18.46
N SER A 325 2.00 14.68 -19.67
CA SER A 325 1.72 16.11 -19.90
C SER A 325 0.30 16.51 -19.45
N LEU A 326 -0.70 15.69 -19.77
CA LEU A 326 -2.09 15.90 -19.31
C LEU A 326 -2.18 15.90 -17.79
N SER A 327 -1.55 14.94 -17.11
CA SER A 327 -1.54 14.88 -15.65
C SER A 327 -0.84 16.07 -15.00
N VAL A 328 0.29 16.53 -15.57
CA VAL A 328 0.97 17.76 -15.13
C VAL A 328 0.03 18.96 -15.24
N TYR A 329 -0.67 19.09 -16.37
CA TYR A 329 -1.62 20.18 -16.59
C TYR A 329 -2.82 20.11 -15.63
N ASP A 330 -3.31 18.90 -15.33
CA ASP A 330 -4.39 18.66 -14.36
C ASP A 330 -4.01 19.12 -12.94
N VAL A 331 -2.74 18.92 -12.54
CA VAL A 331 -2.19 19.35 -11.24
C VAL A 331 -2.02 20.87 -11.19
N GLN A 332 -1.60 21.51 -12.29
CA GLN A 332 -1.46 22.96 -12.37
C GLN A 332 -2.81 23.68 -12.38
N HIS A 333 -3.84 23.04 -12.95
CA HIS A 333 -5.19 23.58 -13.06
C HIS A 333 -6.19 22.65 -12.37
N PRO A 334 -6.17 22.56 -11.03
CA PRO A 334 -7.03 21.64 -10.30
C PRO A 334 -8.49 22.02 -10.44
N VAL A 335 -9.36 21.00 -10.47
CA VAL A 335 -10.80 21.21 -10.43
C VAL A 335 -11.40 20.37 -9.32
N ASP A 336 -12.30 20.97 -8.54
CA ASP A 336 -12.92 20.30 -7.40
C ASP A 336 -13.68 19.04 -7.86
N PRO A 337 -13.57 17.94 -7.11
CA PRO A 337 -14.33 16.73 -7.39
C PRO A 337 -15.84 17.00 -7.35
N LEU A 338 -16.59 16.26 -8.16
CA LEU A 338 -18.03 16.38 -8.17
C LEU A 338 -18.69 15.47 -7.14
N PRO A 339 -19.65 16.01 -6.36
CA PRO A 339 -20.59 15.19 -5.62
C PRO A 339 -21.38 14.27 -6.56
N LYS A 340 -21.76 13.09 -6.06
CA LYS A 340 -22.52 12.09 -6.84
C LYS A 340 -23.93 12.58 -7.23
N ASP A 341 -24.48 13.53 -6.47
CA ASP A 341 -25.78 14.18 -6.67
C ASP A 341 -25.69 15.51 -7.43
N ALA A 342 -24.53 15.85 -8.00
CA ALA A 342 -24.36 17.06 -8.79
C ALA A 342 -25.28 17.09 -10.02
N ASP A 343 -25.58 18.30 -10.50
CA ASP A 343 -26.44 18.56 -11.67
C ASP A 343 -26.07 17.63 -12.86
N PRO A 344 -27.03 16.90 -13.46
CA PRO A 344 -26.79 16.04 -14.61
C PRO A 344 -26.06 16.73 -15.77
N ALA A 345 -26.28 18.02 -16.01
CA ALA A 345 -25.56 18.78 -17.03
C ALA A 345 -24.07 18.90 -16.70
N LEU A 346 -23.73 19.17 -15.44
CA LEU A 346 -22.35 19.25 -14.97
C LEU A 346 -21.68 17.87 -14.96
N GLN A 347 -22.42 16.79 -14.65
CA GLN A 347 -21.91 15.43 -14.79
C GLN A 347 -21.59 15.08 -16.26
N ALA A 348 -22.45 15.51 -17.19
CA ALA A 348 -22.23 15.33 -18.62
C ALA A 348 -21.01 16.10 -19.12
N GLU A 349 -20.84 17.36 -18.70
CA GLU A 349 -19.67 18.20 -18.99
C GLU A 349 -18.35 17.50 -18.59
N ARG A 350 -18.36 16.80 -17.46
CA ARG A 350 -17.16 16.14 -16.91
C ARG A 350 -16.86 14.82 -17.58
N LYS A 351 -17.91 14.13 -17.98
CA LYS A 351 -17.78 12.97 -18.86
C LYS A 351 -17.18 13.39 -20.20
N ALA A 352 -17.63 14.50 -20.79
CA ALA A 352 -17.07 15.03 -22.04
C ALA A 352 -15.59 15.42 -21.88
N MET A 353 -15.22 16.07 -20.78
CA MET A 353 -13.81 16.37 -20.47
C MET A 353 -12.94 15.10 -20.40
N ARG A 354 -13.42 14.03 -19.76
CA ARG A 354 -12.68 12.74 -19.72
C ARG A 354 -12.50 12.14 -21.11
N GLN A 355 -13.51 12.20 -21.96
CA GLN A 355 -13.43 11.74 -23.34
C GLN A 355 -12.43 12.57 -24.17
N LEU A 356 -12.44 13.89 -24.00
CA LEU A 356 -11.47 14.79 -24.61
C LEU A 356 -10.05 14.45 -24.17
N ARG A 357 -9.85 14.24 -22.86
CA ARG A 357 -8.56 13.81 -22.29
C ARG A 357 -8.05 12.53 -22.94
N GLU A 358 -8.90 11.54 -23.10
CA GLU A 358 -8.56 10.27 -23.77
C GLU A 358 -8.20 10.45 -25.24
N ALA A 359 -8.97 11.27 -25.97
CA ALA A 359 -8.72 11.54 -27.39
C ALA A 359 -7.38 12.27 -27.60
N VAL A 360 -7.07 13.26 -26.75
CA VAL A 360 -5.76 13.94 -26.75
C VAL A 360 -4.64 12.98 -26.41
N ARG A 361 -4.81 12.13 -25.40
CA ARG A 361 -3.80 11.12 -25.02
C ARG A 361 -3.47 10.18 -26.18
N LYS A 362 -4.48 9.76 -26.96
CA LYS A 362 -4.31 8.94 -28.18
C LYS A 362 -3.73 9.72 -29.36
N GLY A 363 -3.77 11.05 -29.32
CA GLY A 363 -3.35 11.91 -30.43
C GLY A 363 -4.39 12.16 -31.49
N GLU A 364 -5.65 11.84 -31.21
CA GLU A 364 -6.78 12.08 -32.10
C GLU A 364 -7.14 13.57 -32.12
N VAL A 365 -6.84 14.29 -31.03
CA VAL A 365 -7.10 15.72 -30.84
C VAL A 365 -5.81 16.42 -30.38
N PRO A 366 -5.56 17.68 -30.78
CA PRO A 366 -4.43 18.47 -30.29
C PRO A 366 -4.50 18.72 -28.77
N MET A 367 -3.34 18.91 -28.14
CA MET A 367 -3.23 19.11 -26.68
C MET A 367 -3.96 20.37 -26.23
N GLU A 368 -3.88 21.41 -27.05
CA GLU A 368 -4.42 22.76 -26.82
C GLU A 368 -5.93 22.72 -26.52
N ALA A 369 -6.67 21.83 -27.20
CA ALA A 369 -8.11 21.69 -26.99
C ALA A 369 -8.45 21.23 -25.56
N TYR A 370 -7.64 20.34 -24.98
CA TYR A 370 -7.83 19.93 -23.58
C TYR A 370 -7.38 21.02 -22.62
N GLU A 371 -6.27 21.71 -22.92
CA GLU A 371 -5.72 22.76 -22.08
C GLU A 371 -6.70 23.93 -21.91
N GLU A 372 -7.34 24.37 -23.01
CA GLU A 372 -8.37 25.41 -23.01
C GLU A 372 -9.58 25.02 -22.15
N GLU A 373 -10.11 23.81 -22.37
CA GLU A 373 -11.28 23.32 -21.64
C GLU A 373 -10.98 23.09 -20.15
N ARG A 374 -9.79 22.58 -19.82
CA ARG A 374 -9.35 22.38 -18.44
C ARG A 374 -9.14 23.69 -17.70
N LEU A 375 -8.57 24.70 -18.36
CA LEU A 375 -8.44 26.04 -17.80
C LEU A 375 -9.81 26.64 -17.51
N ARG A 376 -10.75 26.58 -18.46
CA ARG A 376 -12.13 27.06 -18.28
C ARG A 376 -12.81 26.42 -17.07
N GLN A 377 -12.69 25.10 -16.91
CA GLN A 377 -13.29 24.40 -15.76
C GLN A 377 -12.58 24.72 -14.44
N SER A 378 -11.26 24.87 -14.43
CA SER A 378 -10.49 25.30 -13.25
C SER A 378 -10.87 26.71 -12.80
N GLU A 379 -11.11 27.61 -13.75
CA GLU A 379 -11.58 28.96 -13.44
C GLU A 379 -12.99 28.98 -12.85
N ALA A 380 -13.88 28.12 -13.34
CA ALA A 380 -15.28 28.04 -12.90
C ALA A 380 -15.47 27.23 -11.59
N TYR A 381 -14.71 26.15 -11.43
CA TYR A 381 -14.94 25.10 -10.41
C TYR A 381 -13.65 24.68 -9.68
N GLY A 382 -12.60 25.51 -9.74
CA GLY A 382 -11.37 25.28 -8.97
C GLY A 382 -11.54 25.49 -7.47
N PRO A 383 -10.50 25.14 -6.69
CA PRO A 383 -10.53 25.17 -5.23
C PRO A 383 -11.07 26.49 -4.67
N GLY A 384 -12.14 26.39 -3.88
CA GLY A 384 -12.75 27.54 -3.20
C GLY A 384 -13.75 28.34 -4.05
N LYS A 385 -13.92 28.04 -5.35
CA LYS A 385 -14.87 28.74 -6.23
C LYS A 385 -16.24 28.07 -6.30
N GLY A 386 -16.32 26.75 -6.13
CA GLY A 386 -17.57 25.98 -6.17
C GLY A 386 -18.59 26.31 -5.06
N LYS A 387 -18.14 26.83 -3.91
CA LYS A 387 -19.01 27.17 -2.77
C LYS A 387 -19.83 28.45 -2.97
N LEU A 388 -19.47 29.31 -3.93
CA LEU A 388 -20.15 30.59 -4.17
C LEU A 388 -21.44 30.45 -4.98
N LYS A 389 -21.56 29.43 -5.86
CA LYS A 389 -22.78 29.22 -6.67
C LYS A 389 -23.89 28.43 -5.94
N ALA A 390 -23.57 27.62 -4.93
CA ALA A 390 -24.58 26.89 -4.16
C ALA A 390 -25.45 27.80 -3.26
N LYS A 391 -25.07 29.07 -3.07
CA LYS A 391 -25.84 30.06 -2.28
C LYS A 391 -26.83 30.89 -3.09
N SER A 392 -26.87 30.80 -4.43
CA SER A 392 -27.88 31.48 -5.23
C SER A 392 -29.10 30.58 -5.48
N LYS A 393 -29.87 30.27 -4.42
CA LYS A 393 -31.29 29.92 -4.62
C LYS A 393 -32.04 31.23 -4.91
N PRO A 394 -32.95 31.28 -5.90
CA PRO A 394 -33.74 32.48 -6.12
C PRO A 394 -34.68 32.67 -4.92
N GLU A 395 -34.65 33.86 -4.32
CA GLU A 395 -35.72 34.30 -3.43
C GLU A 395 -37.03 34.26 -4.22
N ILE A 396 -37.90 33.31 -3.87
CA ILE A 396 -39.29 33.37 -4.26
C ILE A 396 -39.88 34.55 -3.50
N ARG A 397 -40.07 35.69 -4.18
CA ARG A 397 -40.94 36.76 -3.70
C ARG A 397 -42.37 36.19 -3.66
N LEU A 398 -42.90 36.09 -2.44
CA LEU A 398 -44.32 35.88 -2.17
C LEU A 398 -45.15 37.09 -2.64
#